data_AF-A0AAV0EJX5-F1
#
_entry.id   AF-A0AAV0EJX5-F1
#
_cell.length_a   1.000
_cell.length_b   1.000
_cell.length_c   1.000
_cell.angle_alpha   90.00
_cell.angle_beta   90.00
_cell.angle_gamma   90.00
#
_symmetry.space_group_name_H-M   'P 1'
#
loop_
_entity.id
_entity.type
_entity.pdbx_description
1 polymer ?
#
loop_
_entity_poly.entity_id
_entity_poly.type
_entity_poly.pdbx_seq_one_letter_code
_entity_poly.pdbx_strand_id
1 'polypeptide(L)'
;MLESLSILANNLSLFSNEQAEEILSLNVSFPQMMREWRDLSKVKWGSEHLWATFEQTKRLLEDLVKTDEGIKRKLVGLVRREKELKTELEEIESDMRQLKVERGEVSKQTKKVCALAEEQACIIEAREAEVDGANKKLEGLKSKWDAMRLRLLA
;
A
#
# COMPACT_ATOMS: atom_id res chain seq x y z
N MET A 1 -43.66 -36.71 -49.02
CA MET A 1 -43.14 -37.79 -48.15
C MET A 1 -44.24 -38.44 -47.33
N LEU A 2 -44.99 -37.70 -46.49
CA LEU A 2 -46.18 -38.23 -45.79
C LEU A 2 -47.25 -38.78 -46.76
N GLU A 3 -47.62 -38.02 -47.79
CA GLU A 3 -48.52 -38.50 -48.85
C GLU A 3 -47.93 -39.69 -49.60
N SER A 4 -46.63 -39.66 -49.88
CA SER A 4 -45.93 -40.75 -50.56
C SER A 4 -45.96 -42.05 -49.73
N LEU A 5 -45.77 -41.97 -48.42
CA LEU A 5 -45.85 -43.11 -47.50
C LEU A 5 -47.28 -43.62 -47.36
N SER A 6 -48.27 -42.73 -47.34
CA SER A 6 -49.68 -43.12 -47.33
C SER A 6 -50.09 -43.81 -48.63
N ILE A 7 -49.61 -43.35 -49.79
CA ILE A 7 -49.82 -43.99 -51.09
C ILE A 7 -49.17 -45.39 -51.11
N LEU A 8 -47.94 -45.52 -50.61
CA LEU A 8 -47.24 -46.80 -50.52
C LEU A 8 -47.95 -47.78 -49.58
N ALA A 9 -48.42 -47.31 -48.42
CA ALA A 9 -49.17 -48.10 -47.44
C ALA A 9 -50.55 -48.55 -47.96
N ASN A 10 -51.12 -47.86 -48.96
CA ASN A 10 -52.37 -48.27 -49.62
C ASN A 10 -52.14 -49.27 -50.77
N ASN A 11 -50.90 -49.51 -51.17
CA ASN A 11 -50.54 -50.38 -52.31
C ASN A 11 -49.53 -51.47 -51.90
N LEU A 12 -49.66 -52.00 -50.67
CA LEU A 12 -48.73 -52.98 -50.11
C LEU A 12 -48.62 -54.29 -50.91
N SER A 13 -49.67 -54.64 -51.66
CA SER A 13 -49.68 -55.84 -52.53
C SER A 13 -48.65 -55.81 -53.67
N LEU A 14 -48.05 -54.65 -53.94
CA LEU A 14 -47.00 -54.47 -54.94
C LEU A 14 -45.58 -54.75 -54.40
N PHE A 15 -45.45 -55.06 -53.10
CA PHE A 15 -44.18 -55.20 -52.40
C PHE A 15 -44.01 -56.60 -51.78
N SER A 16 -42.78 -57.01 -51.48
CA SER A 16 -42.56 -58.24 -50.70
C SER A 16 -43.08 -58.04 -49.27
N ASN A 17 -43.30 -59.15 -48.55
CA ASN A 17 -43.76 -59.08 -47.16
C ASN A 17 -42.80 -58.27 -46.27
N GLU A 18 -41.48 -58.40 -46.46
CA GLU A 18 -40.50 -57.62 -45.68
C GLU A 18 -40.62 -56.11 -45.99
N GLN A 19 -40.78 -55.76 -47.26
CA GLN A 19 -40.93 -54.37 -47.70
C GLN A 19 -42.25 -53.76 -47.21
N ALA A 20 -43.33 -54.53 -47.20
CA ALA A 20 -44.64 -54.09 -46.73
C ALA A 20 -44.63 -53.77 -45.22
N GLU A 21 -43.97 -54.60 -44.40
CA GLU A 21 -43.78 -54.36 -42.97
C GLU A 21 -42.95 -53.10 -42.70
N GLU A 22 -41.86 -52.90 -43.45
CA GLU A 22 -41.06 -51.68 -43.35
C GLU A 22 -41.86 -50.42 -43.72
N ILE A 23 -42.65 -50.47 -44.81
CA ILE A 23 -43.50 -49.35 -45.24
C ILE A 23 -44.54 -49.01 -44.17
N LEU A 24 -45.19 -50.02 -43.55
CA LEU A 24 -46.15 -49.81 -42.47
C LEU A 24 -45.49 -49.20 -41.24
N SER A 25 -44.36 -49.74 -40.82
CA SER A 25 -43.56 -49.21 -39.71
C SER A 25 -43.16 -47.75 -39.94
N LEU A 26 -42.70 -47.42 -41.15
CA LEU A 26 -42.32 -46.05 -41.50
C LEU A 26 -43.54 -45.12 -41.56
N ASN A 27 -44.67 -45.58 -42.10
CA ASN A 27 -45.88 -44.78 -42.21
C ASN A 27 -46.46 -44.40 -40.84
N VAL A 28 -46.26 -45.24 -39.82
CA VAL A 28 -46.66 -44.97 -38.43
C VAL A 28 -45.64 -44.10 -37.69
N SER A 29 -44.34 -44.41 -37.80
CA SER A 29 -43.29 -43.77 -37.01
C SER A 29 -42.86 -42.40 -37.56
N PHE A 30 -42.83 -42.23 -38.88
CA PHE A 30 -42.33 -41.01 -39.53
C PHE A 30 -43.13 -39.74 -39.16
N PRO A 31 -44.48 -39.74 -39.14
CA PRO A 31 -45.25 -38.56 -38.73
C PRO A 31 -44.95 -38.13 -37.29
N GLN A 32 -44.73 -39.09 -36.40
CA GLN A 32 -44.41 -38.83 -35.00
C GLN A 32 -43.01 -38.22 -34.86
N MET A 33 -42.01 -38.84 -35.50
CA MET A 33 -40.64 -38.30 -35.55
C MET A 33 -40.59 -36.87 -36.10
N MET A 34 -41.36 -36.58 -37.15
CA MET A 34 -41.40 -35.23 -37.74
C MET A 34 -42.06 -34.19 -36.83
N ARG A 35 -43.03 -34.59 -36.01
CA ARG A 35 -43.62 -33.70 -34.99
C ARG A 35 -42.62 -33.42 -33.87
N GLU A 36 -42.03 -34.48 -33.30
CA GLU A 36 -41.03 -34.35 -32.24
C GLU A 36 -39.84 -33.49 -32.68
N TRP A 37 -39.33 -33.71 -33.89
CA TRP A 37 -38.27 -32.89 -34.46
C TRP A 37 -38.69 -31.42 -34.61
N ARG A 38 -39.93 -31.15 -35.05
CA ARG A 38 -40.45 -29.79 -35.20
C ARG A 38 -40.61 -29.08 -33.85
N ASP A 39 -41.03 -29.79 -32.81
CA ASP A 39 -41.20 -29.23 -31.48
C ASP A 39 -39.84 -28.97 -30.82
N LEU A 40 -38.90 -29.90 -30.92
CA LEU A 40 -37.52 -29.73 -30.45
C LEU A 40 -36.78 -28.61 -31.19
N SER A 41 -36.98 -28.50 -32.50
CA SER A 41 -36.38 -27.42 -33.30
C SER A 41 -36.95 -26.06 -32.92
N LYS A 42 -38.27 -25.91 -32.70
CA LYS A 42 -38.86 -24.66 -32.20
C LYS A 42 -38.26 -24.23 -30.85
N VAL A 43 -38.03 -25.17 -29.94
CA VAL A 43 -37.37 -24.87 -28.65
C VAL A 43 -35.95 -24.38 -28.85
N LYS A 44 -35.21 -24.94 -29.82
CA LYS A 44 -33.85 -24.53 -30.18
C LYS A 44 -33.80 -23.12 -30.81
N TRP A 45 -34.75 -22.77 -31.67
CA TRP A 45 -34.87 -21.42 -32.22
C TRP A 45 -35.32 -20.40 -31.15
N GLY A 46 -36.17 -20.83 -30.22
CA GLY A 46 -36.56 -20.01 -29.08
C GLY A 46 -35.44 -19.75 -28.07
N SER A 47 -34.35 -20.54 -28.08
CA SER A 47 -33.26 -20.45 -27.09
C SER A 47 -32.04 -19.65 -27.55
N GLU A 48 -32.01 -19.11 -28.77
CA GLU A 48 -30.90 -18.26 -29.25
C GLU A 48 -30.66 -17.05 -28.34
N HIS A 49 -31.74 -16.43 -27.84
CA HIS A 49 -31.65 -15.32 -26.89
C HIS A 49 -31.03 -15.75 -25.55
N LEU A 50 -31.28 -16.98 -25.11
CA LEU A 50 -30.69 -17.55 -23.89
C LEU A 50 -29.19 -17.77 -24.07
N TRP A 51 -28.77 -18.23 -25.26
CA TRP A 51 -27.36 -18.42 -25.58
C TRP A 51 -26.59 -17.09 -25.64
N ALA A 52 -27.17 -16.08 -26.29
CA ALA A 52 -26.58 -14.74 -26.33
C ALA A 52 -26.46 -14.14 -24.92
N THR A 53 -27.50 -14.29 -24.09
CA THR A 53 -27.49 -13.84 -22.70
C THR A 53 -26.42 -14.56 -21.90
N PHE A 54 -26.30 -15.88 -22.04
CA PHE A 54 -25.29 -16.69 -21.36
C PHE A 54 -23.86 -16.24 -21.71
N GLU A 55 -23.55 -16.06 -23.00
CA GLU A 55 -22.22 -15.59 -23.42
C GLU A 55 -21.93 -14.17 -22.91
N GLN A 56 -22.94 -13.29 -22.88
CA GLN A 56 -22.78 -11.96 -22.31
C GLN A 56 -22.52 -12.02 -20.80
N THR A 57 -23.28 -12.82 -20.05
CA THR A 57 -23.08 -13.03 -18.62
C THR A 57 -21.71 -13.63 -18.33
N LYS A 58 -21.25 -14.59 -19.15
CA LYS A 58 -19.92 -15.20 -19.02
C LYS A 58 -18.81 -14.16 -19.17
N ARG A 59 -18.87 -13.30 -20.20
CA ARG A 59 -17.88 -12.22 -20.38
C ARG A 59 -17.87 -11.25 -19.20
N LEU A 60 -19.05 -10.84 -18.74
CA LEU A 60 -19.18 -9.97 -17.57
C LEU A 60 -18.57 -10.61 -16.33
N LEU A 61 -18.78 -11.91 -16.12
CA LEU A 61 -18.19 -12.64 -15.01
C LEU A 61 -16.66 -12.67 -15.10
N GLU A 62 -16.10 -12.94 -16.29
CA GLU A 62 -14.64 -12.94 -16.51
C GLU A 62 -14.02 -11.58 -16.21
N ASP A 63 -14.66 -10.48 -16.64
CA ASP A 63 -14.19 -9.11 -16.38
C ASP A 63 -14.29 -8.73 -14.90
N LEU A 64 -15.37 -9.15 -14.23
CA LEU A 64 -15.54 -8.95 -12.79
C LEU A 64 -14.48 -9.70 -11.98
N VAL A 65 -14.18 -10.96 -12.34
CA VAL A 65 -13.14 -11.76 -11.68
C VAL A 65 -11.77 -11.09 -11.83
N LYS A 66 -11.40 -10.66 -13.05
CA LYS A 66 -10.13 -9.94 -13.28
C LYS A 66 -10.06 -8.64 -12.47
N THR A 67 -11.17 -7.92 -12.36
CA THR A 67 -11.25 -6.68 -11.58
C THR A 67 -11.08 -6.96 -10.09
N ASP A 68 -11.77 -7.96 -9.54
CA ASP A 68 -11.64 -8.38 -8.15
C ASP A 68 -10.21 -8.82 -7.80
N GLU A 69 -9.58 -9.62 -8.65
CA GLU A 69 -8.16 -10.00 -8.49
C GLU A 69 -7.22 -8.79 -8.53
N GLY A 70 -7.51 -7.82 -9.42
CA GLY A 70 -6.81 -6.54 -9.46
C GLY A 70 -6.93 -5.76 -8.15
N ILE A 71 -8.14 -5.68 -7.60
CA ILE A 71 -8.42 -5.02 -6.32
C ILE A 71 -7.70 -5.74 -5.17
N LYS A 72 -7.80 -7.07 -5.09
CA LYS A 72 -7.12 -7.88 -4.07
C LYS A 72 -5.63 -7.65 -4.06
N ARG A 73 -4.97 -7.64 -5.23
CA ARG A 73 -3.53 -7.36 -5.32
C ARG A 73 -3.17 -5.96 -4.83
N LYS A 74 -3.94 -4.94 -5.23
CA LYS A 74 -3.74 -3.57 -4.74
C LYS A 74 -3.91 -3.48 -3.22
N LEU A 75 -4.92 -4.15 -2.67
CA LEU A 75 -5.20 -4.16 -1.23
C LEU A 75 -4.06 -4.81 -0.44
N VAL A 76 -3.53 -5.96 -0.90
CA VAL A 76 -2.35 -6.60 -0.29
C VAL A 76 -1.14 -5.67 -0.33
N GLY A 77 -0.92 -4.97 -1.45
CA GLY A 77 0.13 -3.97 -1.59
C GLY A 77 0.01 -2.83 -0.57
N LEU A 78 -1.20 -2.29 -0.41
CA LEU A 78 -1.48 -1.22 0.55
C LEU A 78 -1.30 -1.68 2.01
N VAL A 79 -1.78 -2.86 2.38
CA VAL A 79 -1.61 -3.42 3.74
C VAL A 79 -0.13 -3.61 4.07
N ARG A 80 0.69 -4.05 3.11
CA ARG A 80 2.14 -4.14 3.31
C ARG A 80 2.75 -2.75 3.53
N ARG A 81 2.38 -1.77 2.70
CA ARG A 81 2.90 -0.41 2.81
C ARG A 81 2.49 0.26 4.12
N GLU A 82 1.27 0.02 4.59
CA GLU A 82 0.79 0.49 5.89
C GLU A 82 1.66 -0.06 7.03
N LYS A 83 2.00 -1.35 7.00
CA LYS A 83 2.89 -1.95 8.00
C LYS A 83 4.29 -1.35 7.99
N GLU A 84 4.89 -1.19 6.80
CA GLU A 84 6.20 -0.55 6.64
C GLU A 84 6.19 0.87 7.25
N LEU A 85 5.20 1.68 6.88
CA LEU A 85 5.05 3.05 7.39
C LEU A 85 4.84 3.10 8.90
N LYS A 86 4.12 2.13 9.47
CA LYS A 86 3.94 2.05 10.91
C LYS A 86 5.25 1.76 11.64
N THR A 87 6.07 0.86 11.09
CA THR A 87 7.41 0.59 11.63
C THR A 87 8.32 1.83 11.55
N GLU A 88 8.34 2.52 10.40
CA GLU A 88 9.08 3.79 10.25
C GLU A 88 8.63 4.85 11.28
N LEU A 89 7.31 4.95 11.53
CA LEU A 89 6.78 5.88 12.54
C LEU A 89 7.25 5.53 13.95
N GLU A 90 7.22 4.25 14.33
CA GLU A 90 7.67 3.77 15.64
C GLU A 90 9.17 4.06 15.87
N GLU A 91 9.99 3.93 14.82
CA GLU A 91 11.41 4.31 14.84
C GLU A 91 11.59 5.82 15.06
N ILE A 92 10.90 6.66 14.28
CA ILE A 92 10.95 8.12 14.42
C ILE A 92 10.51 8.58 15.82
N GLU A 93 9.46 7.97 16.37
CA GLU A 93 9.00 8.28 17.72
C GLU A 93 10.03 7.89 18.79
N SER A 94 10.73 6.77 18.59
CA SER A 94 11.83 6.35 19.45
C SER A 94 12.98 7.38 19.44
N ASP A 95 13.43 7.76 18.24
CA ASP A 95 14.50 8.74 18.05
C ASP A 95 14.12 10.09 18.66
N MET A 96 12.87 10.53 18.45
CA MET A 96 12.38 11.77 19.04
C MET A 96 12.41 11.72 20.58
N ARG A 97 12.08 10.58 21.20
CA ARG A 97 12.19 10.41 22.66
C ARG A 97 13.63 10.50 23.11
N GLN A 98 14.56 9.84 22.42
CA GLN A 98 15.98 9.88 22.73
C GLN A 98 16.54 11.31 22.63
N LEU A 99 16.27 12.01 21.53
CA LEU A 99 16.72 13.39 21.33
C LEU A 99 16.19 14.35 22.40
N LYS A 100 14.96 14.14 22.89
CA LYS A 100 14.42 14.95 24.01
C LYS A 100 15.21 14.74 25.30
N VAL A 101 15.64 13.51 25.58
CA VAL A 101 16.46 13.18 26.76
C VAL A 101 17.84 13.81 26.60
N GLU A 102 18.52 13.57 25.47
CA GLU A 102 19.84 14.13 25.18
C GLU A 102 19.84 15.65 25.27
N ARG A 103 18.85 16.31 24.67
CA ARG A 103 18.69 17.77 24.77
C ARG A 103 18.56 18.23 26.23
N GLY A 104 17.82 17.48 27.04
CA GLY A 104 17.67 17.77 28.47
C GLY A 104 19.00 17.66 29.24
N GLU A 105 19.81 16.66 28.93
CA GLU A 105 21.12 16.46 29.55
C GLU A 105 22.12 17.53 29.12
N VAL A 106 22.20 17.82 27.82
CA VAL A 106 23.03 18.91 27.28
C VAL A 106 22.64 20.24 27.94
N SER A 107 21.34 20.55 28.04
CA SER A 107 20.88 21.78 28.70
C SER A 107 21.34 21.87 30.16
N LYS A 108 21.29 20.76 30.92
CA LYS A 108 21.79 20.72 32.30
C LYS A 108 23.30 20.95 32.36
N GLN A 109 24.06 20.33 31.46
CA GLN A 109 25.51 20.51 31.39
C GLN A 109 25.88 21.95 31.02
N THR A 110 25.22 22.54 30.02
CA THR A 110 25.43 23.95 29.64
C THR A 110 25.23 24.89 30.82
N LYS A 111 24.15 24.72 31.59
CA LYS A 111 23.90 25.55 32.79
C LYS A 111 25.02 25.45 33.83
N LYS A 112 25.56 24.26 34.05
CA LYS A 112 26.69 24.06 34.98
C LYS A 112 27.95 24.78 34.49
N VAL A 113 28.25 24.68 33.20
CA VAL A 113 29.41 25.35 32.59
C VAL A 113 29.26 26.87 32.67
N CYS A 114 28.08 27.42 32.39
CA CYS A 114 27.81 28.84 32.53
C CYS A 114 28.06 29.32 33.98
N ALA A 115 27.51 28.62 34.98
CA ALA A 115 27.71 28.99 36.38
C ALA A 115 29.19 28.95 36.80
N LEU A 116 29.94 27.94 36.34
CA LEU A 116 31.39 27.86 36.59
C LEU A 116 32.15 29.02 35.93
N ALA A 117 31.78 29.39 34.69
CA ALA A 117 32.41 30.50 33.99
C ALA A 117 32.14 31.84 34.69
N GLU A 118 30.92 32.06 35.19
CA GLU A 118 30.56 33.25 35.98
C GLU A 118 31.37 33.32 37.29
N GLU A 119 31.49 32.20 38.02
CA GLU A 119 32.30 32.13 39.24
C GLU A 119 33.77 32.45 38.96
N GLN A 120 34.34 31.87 37.89
CA GLN A 120 35.71 32.13 37.48
C GLN A 120 35.95 33.58 37.05
N ALA A 121 35.00 34.18 36.33
CA ALA A 121 35.07 35.60 35.94
C ALA A 121 35.18 36.50 37.17
N CYS A 122 34.31 36.30 38.18
CA CYS A 122 34.36 37.04 39.44
C CYS A 122 35.71 36.89 40.16
N ILE A 123 36.28 35.68 40.19
CA ILE A 123 37.59 35.43 40.82
C ILE A 123 38.71 36.16 40.08
N ILE A 124 38.68 36.15 38.75
CA ILE A 124 39.67 36.82 37.91
C ILE A 124 39.59 38.34 38.14
N GLU A 125 38.40 38.93 38.08
CA GLU A 125 38.20 40.36 38.31
C GLU A 125 38.72 40.80 39.69
N ALA A 126 38.44 40.00 40.74
CA ALA A 126 38.95 40.28 42.09
C ALA A 126 40.49 40.24 42.14
N ARG A 127 41.11 39.24 41.50
CA ARG A 127 42.58 39.12 41.44
C ARG A 127 43.22 40.22 40.62
N GLU A 128 42.62 40.63 39.51
CA GLU A 128 43.09 41.75 38.71
C GLU A 128 43.10 43.05 39.54
N ALA A 129 42.04 43.32 40.31
CA ALA A 129 42.00 44.47 41.21
C ALA A 129 43.08 44.43 42.30
N GLU A 130 43.38 43.25 42.87
CA GLU A 130 44.48 43.06 43.83
C GLU A 130 45.85 43.33 43.20
N VAL A 131 46.10 42.81 41.99
CA VAL A 131 47.34 43.03 41.24
C VAL A 131 47.52 44.51 40.91
N ASP A 132 46.47 45.19 40.45
CA ASP A 132 46.50 46.62 40.18
C ASP A 132 46.82 47.44 41.45
N GLY A 133 46.24 47.04 42.58
CA GLY A 133 46.55 47.63 43.88
C GLY A 133 48.02 47.44 44.29
N ALA A 134 48.57 46.24 44.11
CA ALA A 134 49.97 45.94 44.38
C ALA A 134 50.92 46.73 43.46
N ASN A 135 50.61 46.81 42.17
CA ASN A 135 51.39 47.59 41.19
C ASN A 135 51.44 49.07 41.56
N LYS A 136 50.30 49.68 41.93
CA LYS A 136 50.25 51.09 42.38
C LYS A 136 51.13 51.33 43.62
N LYS A 137 51.13 50.40 44.58
CA LYS A 137 52.00 50.48 45.77
C LYS A 137 53.48 50.40 45.40
N LEU A 138 53.84 49.48 44.50
CA LEU A 138 55.22 49.31 44.03
C LEU A 138 55.72 50.56 43.32
N GLU A 139 54.93 51.15 42.41
CA GLU A 139 55.28 52.40 41.73
C GLU A 139 55.45 53.57 42.71
N GLY A 140 54.62 53.64 43.75
CA GLY A 140 54.79 54.60 44.84
C GLY A 140 56.10 54.41 45.62
N LEU A 141 56.51 53.17 45.87
CA LEU A 141 57.79 52.85 46.52
C LEU A 141 58.99 53.18 45.63
N LYS A 142 58.93 52.85 44.33
CA LYS A 142 59.98 53.22 43.36
C LYS A 142 60.18 54.74 43.33
N SER A 143 59.09 55.50 43.25
CA SER A 143 59.13 56.97 43.25
C SER A 143 59.78 57.54 44.53
N LYS A 144 59.45 56.97 45.70
CA LYS A 144 60.06 57.37 46.98
C LYS A 144 61.56 57.05 47.03
N TRP A 145 61.93 55.85 46.56
CA TRP A 145 63.32 55.43 46.48
C TRP A 145 64.13 56.36 45.57
N ASP A 146 63.62 56.69 44.39
CA ASP A 146 64.26 57.61 43.46
C ASP A 146 64.47 59.00 44.08
N ALA A 147 63.45 59.52 44.78
CA ALA A 147 63.57 60.79 45.50
C ALA A 147 64.63 60.74 46.62
N MET A 148 64.70 59.64 47.37
CA MET A 148 65.72 59.45 48.41
C MET A 148 67.13 59.37 47.80
N ARG A 149 67.29 58.61 46.72
CA ARG A 149 68.55 58.49 45.97
C ARG A 149 69.04 59.85 45.46
N LEU A 150 68.15 60.67 44.90
CA LEU A 150 68.49 62.03 44.45
C LEU A 150 68.95 62.93 45.60
N ARG A 151 68.34 62.82 46.79
CA ARG A 151 68.75 63.58 47.98
C ARG A 151 70.10 63.15 48.56
N LEU A 152 70.50 61.90 48.35
CA LEU A 152 71.78 61.36 48.84
C LEU A 152 72.95 61.63 47.88
N LEU A 153 72.66 62.00 46.63
CA LEU A 153 73.63 62.32 45.59
C LEU A 153 73.78 63.82 45.32
N ALA A 154 73.03 64.67 46.04
CA ALA A 154 73.10 66.13 46.03
C ALA A 154 73.85 66.63 47.26
#